data_AF-A0A2E1EE36-F1
#
_entry.id   AF-A0A2E1EE36-F1
#
_cell.length_a   1.000
_cell.length_b   1.000
_cell.length_c   1.000
_cell.angle_alpha   90.00
_cell.angle_beta   90.00
_cell.angle_gamma   90.00
#
_symmetry.space_group_name_H-M   'P 1'
#
loop_
_entity.id
_entity.type
_entity.pdbx_description
1 polymer ?
#
loop_
_entity_poly.entity_id
_entity_poly.type
_entity_poly.pdbx_seq_one_letter_code
_entity_poly.pdbx_strand_id
1 'polypeptide(L)'
;MSDAARQIDQDEYDAIEEAVLASPKGRWFLEEYARRNRFANTEDVILAIERLYDLARETSANTRFGFLYHDMQQMRRAMNETRKAVAAVKPGERHHNAETGPDALAAVAEAAERAAGDIAKAAERLQEIGETLRAAGADTDLCDEIETHASGIFMASAYHEMTGKRISLIVEALAEMENHIERVISHWEDEAAKA
;
A
#
# COMPACT_ATOMS: atom_id res chain seq x y z
N MET A 1 -7.32 -34.51 53.13
CA MET A 1 -8.56 -35.32 53.18
C MET A 1 -9.62 -34.52 52.46
N SER A 2 -10.10 -35.07 51.35
CA SER A 2 -11.17 -34.50 50.54
C SER A 2 -12.46 -34.54 51.34
N ASP A 3 -12.96 -33.39 51.78
CA ASP A 3 -14.38 -33.27 52.12
C ASP A 3 -15.02 -32.58 50.93
N ALA A 4 -15.60 -33.40 50.05
CA ALA A 4 -16.36 -32.94 48.91
C ALA A 4 -17.42 -31.97 49.44
N ALA A 5 -17.57 -30.81 48.80
CA ALA A 5 -18.69 -29.92 49.07
C ALA A 5 -19.98 -30.74 49.06
N ARG A 6 -20.52 -31.03 50.26
CA ARG A 6 -21.78 -31.72 50.42
C ARG A 6 -22.79 -30.93 49.61
N GLN A 7 -23.35 -31.56 48.58
CA GLN A 7 -24.36 -30.93 47.73
C GLN A 7 -25.61 -30.84 48.60
N ILE A 8 -25.77 -29.71 49.28
CA ILE A 8 -26.94 -29.42 50.12
C ILE A 8 -28.13 -29.31 49.17
N ASP A 9 -29.15 -30.13 49.38
CA ASP A 9 -30.39 -30.04 48.62
C ASP A 9 -31.19 -28.80 49.04
N GLN A 10 -32.10 -28.33 48.20
CA GLN A 10 -32.84 -27.09 48.41
C GLN A 10 -33.56 -27.07 49.78
N ASP A 11 -34.17 -28.18 50.18
CA ASP A 11 -34.87 -28.30 51.47
C ASP A 11 -33.92 -28.19 52.69
N GLU A 12 -32.70 -28.74 52.57
CA GLU A 12 -31.67 -28.64 53.62
C GLU A 12 -31.07 -27.23 53.66
N TYR A 13 -30.96 -26.56 52.51
CA TYR A 13 -30.55 -25.17 52.41
C TYR A 13 -31.56 -24.23 53.08
N ASP A 14 -32.84 -24.39 52.76
CA ASP A 14 -33.93 -23.56 53.29
C ASP A 14 -34.04 -23.70 54.82
N ALA A 15 -33.86 -24.91 55.36
CA ALA A 15 -33.84 -25.14 56.81
C ALA A 15 -32.65 -24.46 57.52
N ILE A 16 -31.48 -24.45 56.88
CA ILE A 16 -30.30 -23.75 57.39
C ILE A 16 -30.48 -22.23 57.29
N GLU A 17 -31.06 -21.75 56.18
CA GLU A 17 -31.37 -20.34 55.96
C GLU A 17 -32.32 -19.83 57.04
N GLU A 18 -33.41 -20.55 57.31
CA GLU A 18 -34.38 -20.22 58.36
C GLU A 18 -33.72 -20.15 59.74
N ALA A 19 -32.87 -21.12 60.08
CA ALA A 19 -32.14 -21.14 61.34
C ALA A 19 -31.16 -19.95 61.49
N VAL A 20 -30.49 -19.55 60.41
CA VAL A 20 -29.58 -18.38 60.41
C VAL A 20 -30.39 -17.08 60.53
N LEU A 21 -31.50 -16.96 59.80
CA LEU A 21 -32.39 -15.79 59.82
C LEU A 21 -33.10 -15.61 61.17
N ALA A 22 -33.31 -16.68 61.95
CA ALA A 22 -33.95 -16.60 63.27
C ALA A 22 -33.18 -15.68 64.24
N SER A 23 -31.85 -15.56 64.09
CA SER A 23 -31.02 -14.76 64.99
C SER A 23 -30.67 -13.37 64.40
N PRO A 24 -30.62 -12.30 65.22
CA PRO A 24 -30.15 -10.98 64.76
C PRO A 24 -28.73 -11.00 64.18
N LYS A 25 -27.85 -11.85 64.72
CA LYS A 25 -26.46 -11.98 64.27
C LYS A 25 -26.35 -12.70 62.93
N GLY A 26 -27.19 -13.70 62.68
CA GLY A 26 -27.22 -14.42 61.41
C GLY A 26 -27.75 -13.57 60.26
N ARG A 27 -28.80 -12.75 60.50
CA ARG A 27 -29.27 -11.75 59.52
C ARG A 27 -28.18 -10.77 59.10
N TRP A 28 -27.46 -10.20 60.08
CA TRP A 28 -26.34 -9.29 59.81
C TRP A 28 -25.22 -9.98 59.00
N PHE A 29 -24.90 -11.24 59.33
CA PHE A 29 -23.89 -12.01 58.59
C PHE A 29 -24.31 -12.24 57.13
N LEU A 30 -25.57 -12.60 56.88
CA LEU A 30 -26.08 -12.81 55.52
C LEU A 30 -26.10 -11.51 54.71
N GLU A 31 -26.50 -10.39 55.31
CA GLU A 31 -26.44 -9.07 54.67
C GLU A 31 -25.01 -8.69 54.29
N GLU A 32 -24.06 -8.86 55.21
CA GLU A 32 -22.65 -8.54 54.99
C GLU A 32 -21.97 -9.52 54.02
N TYR A 33 -22.33 -10.81 54.08
CA TYR A 33 -21.88 -11.83 53.13
C TYR A 33 -22.39 -11.55 51.72
N ALA A 34 -23.69 -11.31 51.56
CA ALA A 34 -24.28 -10.94 50.27
C ALA A 34 -23.69 -9.63 49.73
N ARG A 35 -23.41 -8.65 50.60
CA ARG A 35 -22.73 -7.41 50.23
C ARG A 35 -21.33 -7.70 49.67
N ARG A 36 -20.47 -8.43 50.39
CA ARG A 36 -19.10 -8.77 49.96
C ARG A 36 -19.07 -9.65 48.71
N ASN A 37 -19.95 -10.63 48.63
CA ASN A 37 -19.97 -11.58 47.51
C ASN A 37 -20.50 -10.93 46.21
N ARG A 38 -21.42 -9.95 46.30
CA ARG A 38 -21.82 -9.14 45.14
C ARG A 38 -20.68 -8.32 44.57
N PHE A 39 -19.84 -7.72 45.43
CA PHE A 39 -18.67 -6.96 44.97
C PHE A 39 -17.63 -7.86 44.30
N ALA A 40 -17.31 -9.01 44.90
CA ALA A 40 -16.39 -9.99 44.31
C ALA A 40 -16.89 -10.53 42.95
N ASN A 41 -18.16 -10.92 42.86
CA ASN A 41 -18.74 -11.39 41.60
C ASN A 41 -18.80 -10.29 40.52
N THR A 42 -18.96 -9.02 40.93
CA THR A 42 -18.96 -7.91 39.98
C THR A 42 -17.55 -7.66 39.43
N GLU A 43 -16.52 -7.75 40.28
CA GLU A 43 -15.12 -7.63 39.88
C GLU A 43 -14.70 -8.76 38.91
N ASP A 44 -15.11 -10.00 39.19
CA ASP A 44 -14.86 -11.14 38.31
C ASP A 44 -15.54 -10.98 36.94
N VAL A 45 -16.77 -10.46 36.91
CA VAL A 45 -17.49 -10.18 35.65
C VAL A 45 -16.84 -9.03 34.88
N ILE A 46 -16.39 -7.97 35.55
CA ILE A 46 -15.67 -6.87 34.91
C ILE A 46 -14.37 -7.39 34.28
N LEU A 47 -13.58 -8.17 35.03
CA LEU A 47 -12.34 -8.76 34.51
C LEU A 47 -12.60 -9.71 33.33
N ALA A 48 -13.68 -10.49 33.37
CA ALA A 48 -14.09 -11.34 32.25
C ALA A 48 -14.50 -10.52 31.03
N ILE A 49 -15.20 -9.41 31.21
CA ILE A 49 -15.59 -8.48 30.13
C ILE A 49 -14.35 -7.79 29.54
N GLU A 50 -13.40 -7.36 30.36
CA GLU A 50 -12.14 -6.76 29.89
C GLU A 50 -11.36 -7.74 29.02
N ARG A 51 -11.22 -9.00 29.46
CA ARG A 51 -10.57 -10.06 28.67
C ARG A 51 -11.28 -10.34 27.36
N LEU A 52 -12.63 -10.38 27.37
CA LEU A 52 -13.42 -10.57 26.16
C LEU A 52 -13.29 -9.38 25.20
N TYR A 53 -13.24 -8.17 25.74
CA TYR A 53 -13.04 -6.96 24.96
C TYR A 53 -11.66 -6.95 24.29
N ASP A 54 -10.61 -7.29 25.04
CA ASP A 54 -9.24 -7.38 24.51
C ASP A 54 -9.14 -8.45 23.41
N LEU A 55 -9.70 -9.64 23.63
CA LEU A 55 -9.73 -10.70 22.63
C LEU A 55 -10.51 -10.29 21.36
N ALA A 56 -11.66 -9.65 21.52
CA ALA A 56 -12.47 -9.16 20.40
C ALA A 56 -11.75 -8.07 19.62
N ARG A 57 -11.04 -7.16 20.32
CA ARG A 57 -10.20 -6.12 19.73
C ARG A 57 -9.06 -6.74 18.93
N GLU A 58 -8.33 -7.70 19.49
CA GLU A 58 -7.24 -8.41 18.81
C GLU A 58 -7.74 -9.14 17.55
N THR A 59 -8.85 -9.87 17.66
CA THR A 59 -9.45 -10.60 16.53
C THR A 59 -9.89 -9.66 15.41
N SER A 60 -10.54 -8.54 15.76
CA SER A 60 -10.93 -7.52 14.79
C SER A 60 -9.72 -6.82 14.16
N ALA A 61 -8.66 -6.58 14.92
CA ALA A 61 -7.44 -5.98 14.43
C ALA A 61 -6.78 -6.93 13.41
N ASN A 62 -6.57 -8.19 13.76
CA ASN A 62 -6.01 -9.22 12.87
C ASN A 62 -6.80 -9.37 11.56
N THR A 63 -8.13 -9.34 11.62
CA THR A 63 -8.98 -9.44 10.42
C THR A 63 -8.83 -8.21 9.51
N ARG A 64 -8.81 -7.00 10.09
CA ARG A 64 -8.58 -5.75 9.33
C ARG A 64 -7.17 -5.69 8.75
N PHE A 65 -6.17 -6.14 9.51
CA PHE A 65 -4.78 -6.18 9.07
C PHE A 65 -4.54 -7.19 7.96
N GLY A 66 -5.18 -8.37 8.01
CA GLY A 66 -5.10 -9.36 6.94
C GLY A 66 -5.65 -8.85 5.60
N PHE A 67 -6.73 -8.08 5.63
CA PHE A 67 -7.27 -7.40 4.44
C PHE A 67 -6.28 -6.37 3.88
N LEU A 68 -5.69 -5.52 4.72
CA LEU A 68 -4.72 -4.51 4.28
C LEU A 68 -3.44 -5.14 3.71
N TYR A 69 -2.93 -6.22 4.32
CA TYR A 69 -1.80 -6.98 3.77
C TYR A 69 -2.11 -7.51 2.37
N HIS A 70 -3.30 -8.09 2.19
CA HIS A 70 -3.75 -8.58 0.89
C HIS A 70 -3.85 -7.46 -0.16
N ASP A 71 -4.44 -6.32 0.20
CA ASP A 71 -4.56 -5.17 -0.71
C ASP A 71 -3.19 -4.59 -1.09
N MET A 72 -2.25 -4.48 -0.15
CA MET A 72 -0.88 -4.04 -0.45
C MET A 72 -0.17 -5.00 -1.41
N GLN A 73 -0.39 -6.32 -1.25
CA GLN A 73 0.13 -7.32 -2.18
C GLN A 73 -0.49 -7.17 -3.59
N GLN A 74 -1.79 -6.87 -3.68
CA GLN A 74 -2.45 -6.60 -4.96
C GLN A 74 -1.90 -5.33 -5.62
N MET A 75 -1.72 -4.24 -4.86
CA MET A 75 -1.14 -2.99 -5.35
C MET A 75 0.28 -3.22 -5.90
N ARG A 76 1.12 -3.99 -5.19
CA ARG A 76 2.47 -4.36 -5.66
C ARG A 76 2.43 -5.13 -6.98
N ARG A 77 1.47 -6.05 -7.16
CA ARG A 77 1.28 -6.77 -8.43
C ARG A 77 0.86 -5.84 -9.56
N ALA A 78 -0.15 -5.00 -9.33
CA ALA A 78 -0.65 -4.05 -10.32
C ALA A 78 0.44 -3.05 -10.77
N MET A 79 1.29 -2.59 -9.84
CA MET A 79 2.44 -1.74 -10.17
C MET A 79 3.47 -2.46 -11.04
N ASN A 80 3.77 -3.72 -10.73
CA ASN A 80 4.67 -4.54 -11.54
C ASN A 80 4.13 -4.83 -12.95
N GLU A 81 2.82 -5.07 -13.10
CA GLU A 81 2.16 -5.21 -14.40
C GLU A 81 2.22 -3.90 -15.21
N THR A 82 1.93 -2.77 -14.55
CA THR A 82 2.02 -1.44 -15.17
C THR A 82 3.44 -1.18 -15.68
N ARG A 83 4.47 -1.53 -14.89
CA ARG A 83 5.87 -1.39 -15.34
C ARG A 83 6.17 -2.20 -16.58
N LYS A 84 5.77 -3.48 -16.59
CA LYS A 84 5.97 -4.37 -17.74
C LYS A 84 5.28 -3.84 -18.99
N ALA A 85 4.06 -3.34 -18.85
CA ALA A 85 3.31 -2.77 -19.96
C ALA A 85 4.03 -1.56 -20.57
N VAL A 86 4.53 -0.63 -19.75
CA VAL A 86 5.26 0.55 -20.25
C VAL A 86 6.61 0.16 -20.86
N ALA A 87 7.34 -0.79 -20.27
CA ALA A 87 8.59 -1.29 -20.82
C ALA A 87 8.43 -2.01 -22.18
N ALA A 88 7.29 -2.65 -22.43
CA ALA A 88 7.00 -3.36 -23.67
C ALA A 88 6.75 -2.44 -24.88
N VAL A 89 6.54 -1.13 -24.67
CA VAL A 89 6.20 -0.16 -25.74
C VAL A 89 7.44 0.34 -26.51
N LYS A 90 8.62 -0.27 -26.34
CA LYS A 90 9.84 0.14 -27.06
C LYS A 90 9.68 0.05 -28.60
N PRO A 91 9.84 1.14 -29.36
CA PRO A 91 9.96 1.09 -30.80
C PRO A 91 11.38 0.62 -31.19
N GLY A 92 11.49 -0.48 -31.93
CA GLY A 92 12.59 -0.69 -32.88
C GLY A 92 13.84 -1.49 -32.45
N GLU A 93 14.11 -1.73 -31.17
CA GLU A 93 15.31 -2.52 -30.79
C GLU A 93 15.00 -4.00 -30.57
N ARG A 94 15.65 -4.85 -31.38
CA ARG A 94 15.63 -6.31 -31.22
C ARG A 94 16.21 -6.67 -29.86
N HIS A 95 15.36 -7.32 -29.06
CA HIS A 95 15.62 -7.82 -27.73
C HIS A 95 16.84 -8.73 -27.68
N HIS A 96 17.83 -8.34 -26.87
CA HIS A 96 18.56 -9.29 -26.04
C HIS A 96 18.63 -8.67 -24.64
N ASN A 97 17.89 -9.28 -23.71
CA ASN A 97 17.89 -9.00 -22.27
C ASN A 97 17.19 -7.69 -21.84
N ALA A 98 15.87 -7.60 -22.06
CA ALA A 98 15.06 -6.67 -21.29
C ALA A 98 14.90 -7.24 -19.88
N GLU A 99 15.80 -6.86 -18.97
CA GLU A 99 15.60 -7.08 -17.54
C GLU A 99 14.33 -6.34 -17.13
N THR A 100 13.24 -7.06 -16.88
CA THR A 100 12.01 -6.49 -16.34
C THR A 100 12.27 -6.02 -14.90
N GLY A 101 12.68 -4.77 -14.76
CA GLY A 101 12.94 -4.10 -13.49
C GLY A 101 12.71 -2.59 -13.58
N PRO A 102 12.92 -1.84 -12.47
CA PRO A 102 12.85 -0.39 -12.43
C PRO A 102 13.69 0.28 -13.53
N ASP A 103 14.84 -0.31 -13.83
CA ASP A 103 15.80 0.17 -14.83
C ASP A 103 15.25 0.12 -16.27
N ALA A 104 14.32 -0.80 -16.59
CA ALA A 104 13.74 -0.89 -17.93
C ALA A 104 12.94 0.35 -18.31
N LEU A 105 12.26 0.95 -17.33
CA LEU A 105 11.43 2.14 -17.50
C LEU A 105 12.27 3.42 -17.58
N ALA A 106 13.27 3.53 -16.70
CA ALA A 106 14.25 4.60 -16.79
C ALA A 106 14.94 4.58 -18.17
N ALA A 107 15.30 3.39 -18.67
CA ALA A 107 15.85 3.23 -20.00
C ALA A 107 14.88 3.62 -21.14
N VAL A 108 13.57 3.46 -20.97
CA VAL A 108 12.57 3.95 -21.95
C VAL A 108 12.54 5.47 -21.98
N ALA A 109 12.54 6.11 -20.81
CA ALA A 109 12.52 7.57 -20.75
C ALA A 109 13.82 8.18 -21.30
N GLU A 110 14.98 7.61 -20.96
CA GLU A 110 16.28 8.01 -21.52
C GLU A 110 16.33 7.80 -23.04
N ALA A 111 15.78 6.69 -23.54
CA ALA A 111 15.67 6.46 -24.98
C ALA A 111 14.78 7.49 -25.69
N ALA A 112 13.66 7.88 -25.07
CA ALA A 112 12.78 8.91 -25.60
C ALA A 112 13.46 10.29 -25.63
N GLU A 113 14.19 10.65 -24.58
CA GLU A 113 14.96 11.90 -24.52
C GLU A 113 16.07 11.94 -25.58
N ARG A 114 16.81 10.83 -25.73
CA ARG A 114 17.86 10.71 -26.76
C ARG A 114 17.28 10.84 -28.17
N ALA A 115 16.17 10.15 -28.45
CA ALA A 115 15.49 10.25 -29.74
C ALA A 115 15.01 11.67 -30.04
N ALA A 116 14.48 12.39 -29.05
CA ALA A 116 14.08 13.79 -29.21
C ALA A 116 15.28 14.68 -29.58
N GLY A 117 16.44 14.47 -28.92
CA GLY A 117 17.69 15.16 -29.23
C GLY A 117 18.21 14.86 -30.64
N ASP A 118 18.13 13.61 -31.09
CA ASP A 118 18.54 13.22 -32.44
C ASP A 118 17.63 13.82 -33.52
N ILE A 119 16.31 13.88 -33.27
CA ILE A 119 15.35 14.55 -34.16
C ILE A 119 15.63 16.06 -34.22
N ALA A 120 15.92 16.70 -33.09
CA ALA A 120 16.26 18.12 -33.06
C ALA A 120 17.50 18.43 -33.90
N LYS A 121 18.58 17.64 -33.74
CA LYS A 121 19.80 17.78 -34.55
C LYS A 121 19.55 17.54 -36.03
N ALA A 122 18.69 16.59 -36.38
CA ALA A 122 18.31 16.34 -37.77
C ALA A 122 17.56 17.54 -38.36
N ALA A 123 16.66 18.17 -37.60
CA ALA A 123 15.97 19.38 -38.00
C ALA A 123 16.93 20.56 -38.19
N GLU A 124 17.85 20.80 -37.26
CA GLU A 124 18.90 21.81 -37.39
C GLU A 124 19.73 21.57 -38.66
N ARG A 125 20.10 20.31 -38.92
CA ARG A 125 20.84 19.96 -40.13
C ARG A 125 20.05 20.22 -41.42
N LEU A 126 18.73 20.02 -41.42
CA LEU A 126 17.87 20.36 -42.55
C LEU A 126 17.83 21.87 -42.80
N GLN A 127 17.80 22.69 -41.75
CA GLN A 127 17.87 24.16 -41.85
C GLN A 127 19.19 24.60 -42.50
N GLU A 128 20.33 24.11 -42.01
CA GLU A 128 21.65 24.41 -42.59
C GLU A 128 21.76 24.01 -44.07
N ILE A 129 21.18 22.86 -44.44
CA ILE A 129 21.14 22.40 -45.84
C ILE A 129 20.28 23.35 -46.68
N GLY A 130 19.11 23.75 -46.18
CA GLY A 130 18.24 24.72 -46.84
C GLY A 130 18.94 26.06 -47.10
N GLU A 131 19.66 26.58 -46.09
CA GLU A 131 20.46 27.80 -46.23
C GLU A 131 21.58 27.64 -47.27
N THR A 132 22.28 26.52 -47.25
CA THR A 132 23.35 26.22 -48.21
C THR A 132 22.82 26.13 -49.63
N LEU A 133 21.66 25.49 -49.83
CA LEU A 133 20.99 25.39 -51.13
C LEU A 133 20.56 26.78 -51.63
N ARG A 134 19.96 27.59 -50.76
CA ARG A 134 19.58 28.97 -51.06
C ARG A 134 20.78 29.81 -51.48
N ALA A 135 21.90 29.70 -50.78
CA ALA A 135 23.16 30.39 -51.13
C ALA A 135 23.76 29.91 -52.46
N ALA A 136 23.55 28.64 -52.84
CA ALA A 136 23.97 28.08 -54.11
C ALA A 136 23.05 28.43 -55.30
N GLY A 137 21.97 29.19 -55.06
CA GLY A 137 21.02 29.61 -56.10
C GLY A 137 19.92 28.60 -56.41
N ALA A 138 19.60 27.70 -55.47
CA ALA A 138 18.43 26.84 -55.57
C ALA A 138 17.12 27.64 -55.50
N ASP A 139 16.01 26.98 -55.85
CA ASP A 139 14.66 27.55 -55.79
C ASP A 139 14.33 28.02 -54.36
N THR A 140 13.94 29.29 -54.23
CA THR A 140 13.66 29.92 -52.94
C THR A 140 12.42 29.36 -52.26
N ASP A 141 11.38 29.02 -53.01
CA ASP A 141 10.13 28.52 -52.46
C ASP A 141 10.34 27.12 -51.86
N LEU A 142 11.15 26.28 -52.51
CA LEU A 142 11.54 24.97 -51.97
C LEU A 142 12.43 25.10 -50.71
N CYS A 143 13.31 26.11 -50.65
CA CYS A 143 14.12 26.36 -49.46
C CYS A 143 13.24 26.82 -48.28
N ASP A 144 12.25 27.68 -48.52
CA ASP A 144 11.29 28.13 -47.51
C ASP A 144 10.42 26.98 -47.00
N GLU A 145 10.03 26.04 -47.87
CA GLU A 145 9.29 24.83 -47.49
C GLU A 145 10.14 23.90 -46.59
N ILE A 146 11.42 23.70 -46.91
CA ILE A 146 12.36 22.95 -46.07
C ILE A 146 12.48 23.60 -44.69
N GLU A 147 12.67 24.91 -44.63
CA GLU A 147 12.84 25.67 -43.39
C GLU A 147 11.58 25.59 -42.51
N THR A 148 10.40 25.67 -43.13
CA THR A 148 9.10 25.51 -42.46
C THR A 148 8.96 24.10 -41.87
N HIS A 149 9.28 23.05 -42.64
CA HIS A 149 9.20 21.68 -42.15
C HIS A 149 10.22 21.38 -41.06
N ALA A 150 11.47 21.82 -41.21
CA ALA A 150 12.50 21.63 -40.21
C ALA A 150 12.13 22.30 -38.88
N SER A 151 11.58 23.52 -38.94
CA SER A 151 11.05 24.22 -37.77
C SER A 151 9.90 23.45 -37.11
N GLY A 152 8.97 22.90 -37.92
CA GLY A 152 7.89 22.04 -37.43
C GLY A 152 8.40 20.77 -36.73
N ILE A 153 9.42 20.11 -37.29
CA ILE A 153 10.04 18.91 -36.71
C ILE A 153 10.73 19.24 -35.38
N PHE A 154 11.48 20.35 -35.32
CA PHE A 154 12.14 20.81 -34.10
C PHE A 154 11.12 21.09 -32.98
N MET A 155 10.01 21.77 -33.30
CA MET A 155 8.96 22.02 -32.31
C MET A 155 8.26 20.74 -31.85
N ALA A 156 8.07 19.77 -32.76
CA ALA A 156 7.51 18.46 -32.40
C ALA A 156 8.45 17.65 -31.50
N SER A 157 9.77 17.73 -31.71
CA SER A 157 10.73 17.03 -30.85
C SER A 157 10.73 17.58 -29.42
N ALA A 158 10.58 18.89 -29.25
CA ALA A 158 10.44 19.50 -27.92
C ALA A 158 9.20 18.98 -27.15
N TYR A 159 8.08 18.73 -27.84
CA TYR A 159 6.90 18.10 -27.22
C TYR A 159 7.16 16.64 -26.82
N HIS A 160 7.91 15.90 -27.64
CA HIS A 160 8.33 14.54 -27.32
C HIS A 160 9.30 14.50 -26.13
N GLU A 161 10.24 15.43 -26.02
CA GLU A 161 11.13 15.56 -24.86
C GLU A 161 10.33 15.75 -23.57
N MET A 162 9.33 16.64 -23.59
CA MET A 162 8.42 16.85 -22.45
C MET A 162 7.62 15.60 -22.08
N THR A 163 7.26 14.77 -23.08
CA THR A 163 6.60 13.49 -22.85
C THR A 163 7.55 12.50 -22.19
N GLY A 164 8.82 12.44 -22.63
CA GLY A 164 9.87 11.64 -21.99
C GLY A 164 10.06 12.01 -20.51
N LYS A 165 10.18 13.31 -20.19
CA LYS A 165 10.29 13.80 -18.81
C LYS A 165 9.11 13.41 -17.93
N ARG A 166 7.89 13.49 -18.48
CA ARG A 166 6.67 13.06 -17.75
C ARG A 166 6.68 11.56 -17.46
N ILE A 167 7.16 10.75 -18.40
CA ILE A 167 7.33 9.31 -18.18
C ILE A 167 8.35 9.07 -17.06
N SER A 168 9.51 9.75 -17.05
CA SER A 168 10.49 9.64 -15.95
C SER A 168 9.86 9.93 -14.58
N LEU A 169 9.08 11.01 -14.46
CA LEU A 169 8.41 11.38 -13.21
C LEU A 169 7.41 10.30 -12.75
N ILE A 170 6.66 9.70 -13.67
CA ILE A 170 5.72 8.61 -13.34
C ILE A 170 6.49 7.38 -12.85
N VAL A 171 7.63 7.07 -13.49
CA VAL A 171 8.47 5.93 -13.14
C VAL A 171 9.08 6.09 -11.75
N GLU A 172 9.57 7.29 -11.42
CA GLU A 172 10.08 7.63 -10.09
C GLU A 172 8.99 7.49 -9.02
N ALA A 173 7.80 8.03 -9.27
CA ALA A 173 6.67 7.92 -8.35
C ALA A 173 6.26 6.45 -8.10
N LEU A 174 6.22 5.62 -9.15
CA LEU A 174 5.94 4.19 -9.01
C LEU A 174 7.01 3.47 -8.16
N ALA A 175 8.29 3.86 -8.30
CA ALA A 175 9.37 3.32 -7.49
C ALA A 175 9.25 3.72 -6.01
N GLU A 176 8.90 4.97 -5.72
CA GLU A 176 8.64 5.40 -4.35
C GLU A 176 7.46 4.67 -3.71
N MET A 177 6.36 4.49 -4.45
CA MET A 177 5.17 3.77 -3.97
C MET A 177 5.50 2.31 -3.66
N GLU A 178 6.24 1.63 -4.54
CA GLU A 178 6.65 0.25 -4.30
C GLU A 178 7.56 0.14 -3.07
N ASN A 179 8.55 1.03 -2.92
CA ASN A 179 9.39 1.06 -1.73
C ASN A 179 8.59 1.30 -0.45
N HIS A 180 7.52 2.11 -0.51
CA HIS A 180 6.65 2.32 0.64
C HIS A 180 5.83 1.07 0.98
N ILE A 181 5.24 0.43 -0.04
CA ILE A 181 4.50 -0.82 0.14
C ILE A 181 5.39 -1.91 0.71
N GLU A 182 6.61 -2.06 0.19
CA GLU A 182 7.56 -3.06 0.67
C GLU A 182 7.91 -2.84 2.15
N ARG A 183 8.15 -1.58 2.57
CA ARG A 183 8.40 -1.27 3.98
C ARG A 183 7.22 -1.59 4.89
N VAL A 184 6.00 -1.33 4.42
CA VAL A 184 4.79 -1.63 5.18
C VAL A 184 4.59 -3.14 5.32
N ILE A 185 4.78 -3.88 4.22
CA ILE A 185 4.73 -5.35 4.21
C ILE A 185 5.79 -5.93 5.15
N SER A 186 7.04 -5.48 5.05
CA SER A 186 8.13 -6.01 5.89
C SER A 186 7.89 -5.74 7.37
N HIS A 187 7.41 -4.54 7.71
CA HIS A 187 7.06 -4.21 9.10
C HIS A 187 5.96 -5.11 9.65
N TRP A 188 4.94 -5.41 8.83
CA TRP A 188 3.86 -6.32 9.22
C TRP A 188 4.34 -7.78 9.36
N GLU A 189 5.23 -8.24 8.49
CA GLU A 189 5.83 -9.58 8.60
C GLU A 189 6.65 -9.71 9.89
N ASP A 190 7.38 -8.66 10.27
CA ASP A 190 8.13 -8.59 11.53
C ASP A 190 7.23 -8.56 12.77
N GLU A 191 6.08 -7.87 12.72
CA GLU A 191 5.10 -7.87 13.81
C GLU A 191 4.40 -9.22 13.95
N ALA A 192 3.98 -9.83 12.83
CA ALA A 192 3.36 -11.14 12.81
C ALA A 192 4.30 -12.25 13.31
N ALA A 193 5.62 -12.13 13.08
CA ALA A 193 6.61 -13.07 13.59
C ALA A 193 6.88 -12.94 15.11
N LYS A 194 6.47 -11.83 15.73
CA LYS A 194 6.63 -11.58 17.18
C LYS A 194 5.39 -11.94 17.99
N ALA A 195 4.24 -12.09 17.34
CA ALA A 195 2.97 -12.51 17.93
C ALA A 195 2.89 -14.05 18.03
#